data_AF-A0AA39KX46-F1
#
_entry.id   AF-A0AA39KX46-F1
#
_cell.length_a   1.000
_cell.length_b   1.000
_cell.length_c   1.000
_cell.angle_alpha   90.00
_cell.angle_beta   90.00
_cell.angle_gamma   90.00
#
_symmetry.space_group_name_H-M   'P 1'
#
loop_
_entity.id
_entity.type
_entity.pdbx_description
1 polymer ?
#
loop_
_entity_poly.entity_id
_entity_poly.type
_entity_poly.pdbx_seq_one_letter_code
_entity_poly.pdbx_strand_id
1 'polypeptide(L)'
;MKLIKYYIYIHYSLYTNMAAFVTRLNSLKAVQNITKLLTNVSLSSTSTNNVLLSCIAPRVCSKQLKVGIHTSIKQNGLMEFFDDEKNWGENRIKVGRSWKKDELRLKSNEDLHKLWYILLKEKNMLLTMEHECKHKFEYFPNPERIDKVEESMENLETVVRERNKAYYKLETGEHGERPTRIVRNQIGLPFRYKMTEHIIPKFMNEKWRQNNIHYYGGYAVQKFLRLYREKLFIRRRRHRNYNQMQVQLLLRRFPNMDIEALKSKYPDVDLEKVKKYHRSQGHYVPQ
;
A
#
# COMPACT_ATOMS: atom_id res chain seq x y z
N MET A 1 -13.95 4.04 53.79
CA MET A 1 -13.34 4.17 52.45
C MET A 1 -13.33 2.90 51.58
N LYS A 2 -13.36 1.67 52.12
CA LYS A 2 -13.39 0.43 51.31
C LYS A 2 -14.76 0.11 50.68
N LEU A 3 -15.87 0.46 51.34
CA LEU A 3 -17.24 0.18 50.86
C LEU A 3 -17.63 1.00 49.61
N ILE A 4 -17.17 2.25 49.51
CA ILE A 4 -17.46 3.13 48.36
C ILE A 4 -16.79 2.61 47.08
N LYS A 5 -15.56 2.08 47.18
CA LYS A 5 -14.87 1.47 46.04
C LYS A 5 -15.58 0.20 45.53
N TYR A 6 -16.16 -0.58 46.44
CA TYR A 6 -16.91 -1.80 46.07
C TYR A 6 -18.21 -1.45 45.34
N TYR A 7 -18.93 -0.42 45.80
CA TYR A 7 -20.17 0.04 45.15
C TYR A 7 -19.92 0.60 43.74
N ILE A 8 -18.86 1.40 43.56
CA ILE A 8 -18.48 1.92 42.25
C ILE A 8 -18.08 0.80 41.28
N TYR A 9 -17.37 -0.22 41.76
CA TYR A 9 -16.95 -1.36 40.93
C TYR A 9 -18.13 -2.22 40.47
N ILE A 10 -19.10 -2.48 41.36
CA ILE A 10 -20.32 -3.23 41.00
C ILE A 10 -21.15 -2.43 39.99
N HIS A 11 -21.30 -1.12 40.18
CA HIS A 11 -22.07 -0.28 39.27
C HIS A 11 -21.42 -0.17 37.88
N TYR A 12 -20.10 -0.09 37.79
CA TYR A 12 -19.37 -0.11 36.52
C TYR A 12 -19.44 -1.48 35.82
N SER A 13 -19.38 -2.57 36.58
CA SER A 13 -19.51 -3.93 36.05
C SER A 13 -20.90 -4.23 35.50
N LEU A 14 -21.95 -3.75 36.18
CA LEU A 14 -23.33 -3.88 35.68
C LEU A 14 -23.57 -3.05 34.42
N TYR A 15 -23.04 -1.83 34.36
CA TYR A 15 -23.23 -0.96 33.19
C TYR A 15 -22.52 -1.49 31.93
N THR A 16 -21.32 -2.04 32.10
CA THR A 16 -20.55 -2.66 31.00
C THR A 16 -21.20 -3.94 30.47
N ASN A 17 -21.71 -4.79 31.36
CA ASN A 17 -22.44 -6.00 30.97
C ASN A 17 -23.78 -5.68 30.26
N MET A 18 -24.52 -4.67 30.72
CA MET A 18 -25.75 -4.23 30.06
C MET A 18 -25.49 -3.63 28.67
N ALA A 19 -24.43 -2.83 28.51
CA ALA A 19 -24.05 -2.31 27.20
C ALA A 19 -23.64 -3.42 26.20
N ALA A 20 -22.90 -4.44 26.67
CA ALA A 20 -22.56 -5.61 25.87
C ALA A 20 -23.80 -6.45 25.49
N PHE A 21 -24.79 -6.55 26.37
CA PHE A 21 -26.05 -7.25 26.07
C PHE A 21 -26.89 -6.50 25.02
N VAL A 22 -27.01 -5.18 25.13
CA VAL A 22 -27.76 -4.33 24.17
C VAL A 22 -27.12 -4.39 22.77
N THR A 23 -25.79 -4.35 22.69
CA THR A 23 -25.08 -4.48 21.40
C THR A 23 -25.29 -5.86 20.75
N ARG A 24 -25.30 -6.94 21.53
CA ARG A 24 -25.66 -8.28 21.03
C ARG A 24 -27.10 -8.35 20.54
N LEU A 25 -28.07 -7.81 21.27
CA LEU A 25 -29.48 -7.78 20.83
C LEU A 25 -29.66 -6.99 19.52
N ASN A 26 -28.95 -5.88 19.35
CA ASN A 26 -29.00 -5.11 18.11
C ASN A 26 -28.38 -5.87 16.92
N SER A 27 -27.30 -6.63 17.15
CA SER A 27 -26.71 -7.49 16.12
C SER A 27 -27.65 -8.63 15.69
N LEU A 28 -28.38 -9.23 16.64
CA LEU A 28 -29.36 -10.28 16.34
C LEU A 28 -30.55 -9.77 15.53
N LYS A 29 -31.03 -8.54 15.79
CA LYS A 29 -32.07 -7.90 14.99
C LYS A 29 -31.60 -7.61 13.56
N ALA A 30 -30.34 -7.22 13.37
CA ALA A 30 -29.77 -7.02 12.04
C ALA A 30 -29.70 -8.33 11.24
N VAL A 31 -29.29 -9.43 11.88
CA VAL A 31 -29.25 -10.76 11.25
C VAL A 31 -30.65 -11.26 10.86
N GLN A 32 -31.67 -11.04 11.70
CA GLN A 32 -33.06 -11.40 11.38
C GLN A 32 -33.64 -10.62 10.19
N ASN A 33 -33.20 -9.38 9.95
CA ASN A 33 -33.63 -8.60 8.78
C ASN A 33 -32.96 -9.09 7.48
N ILE A 34 -31.71 -9.55 7.56
CA ILE A 34 -30.98 -10.12 6.40
C ILE A 34 -31.59 -11.48 6.01
N THR A 35 -31.95 -12.33 6.98
CA THR A 35 -32.57 -13.63 6.67
C THR A 35 -33.96 -13.48 6.04
N LYS A 36 -34.75 -12.46 6.43
CA LYS A 36 -36.03 -12.15 5.77
C LYS A 36 -35.91 -11.65 4.33
N LEU A 37 -34.79 -11.01 3.97
CA LEU A 37 -34.52 -10.58 2.59
C LEU A 37 -34.10 -11.75 1.70
N LEU A 38 -33.43 -12.76 2.25
CA LEU A 38 -32.97 -13.93 1.51
C LEU A 38 -34.07 -14.98 1.26
N THR A 39 -35.13 -15.01 2.06
CA THR A 39 -36.26 -15.95 1.87
C THR A 39 -37.18 -15.62 0.69
N ASN A 40 -37.04 -14.43 0.07
CA ASN A 40 -37.85 -14.00 -1.07
C ASN A 40 -37.18 -14.22 -2.44
N VAL A 41 -36.01 -14.86 -2.48
CA VAL A 41 -35.35 -15.23 -3.74
C VAL A 41 -35.71 -16.67 -4.09
N SER A 42 -36.92 -16.86 -4.63
CA SER A 42 -37.25 -18.08 -5.37
C SER A 42 -36.70 -17.95 -6.80
N LEU A 43 -35.67 -18.73 -7.10
CA LEU A 43 -35.21 -18.98 -8.47
C LEU A 43 -36.31 -19.72 -9.22
N SER A 44 -37.13 -18.99 -9.97
CA SER A 44 -38.01 -19.57 -10.98
C SER A 44 -37.16 -19.91 -12.20
N SER A 45 -37.02 -21.21 -12.45
CA SER A 45 -36.46 -21.77 -13.67
C SER A 45 -37.41 -21.48 -14.84
N THR A 46 -37.10 -20.46 -15.65
CA THR A 46 -37.83 -20.21 -16.90
C THR A 46 -37.41 -21.24 -17.95
N SER A 47 -38.18 -22.32 -17.97
CA SER A 47 -38.33 -23.28 -19.06
C SER A 47 -38.81 -22.57 -20.33
N THR A 48 -38.16 -22.91 -21.44
CA THR A 48 -38.55 -22.57 -22.81
C THR A 48 -39.97 -23.06 -23.13
N ASN A 49 -40.85 -22.19 -23.64
CA ASN A 49 -42.00 -22.64 -24.42
C ASN A 49 -42.32 -21.66 -25.55
N ASN A 50 -42.20 -22.20 -26.77
CA ASN A 50 -42.65 -21.61 -28.02
C ASN A 50 -44.19 -21.46 -28.01
N VAL A 51 -44.69 -20.30 -28.42
CA VAL A 51 -46.04 -20.16 -28.94
C VAL A 51 -45.98 -19.35 -30.23
N LEU A 52 -46.45 -19.98 -31.30
CA LEU A 52 -46.67 -19.42 -32.62
C LEU A 52 -47.69 -18.28 -32.57
N LEU A 53 -47.41 -17.16 -33.24
CA LEU A 53 -48.44 -16.40 -33.94
C LEU A 53 -47.87 -15.75 -35.21
N SER A 54 -48.58 -16.01 -36.30
CA SER A 54 -48.32 -15.61 -37.68
C SER A 54 -48.40 -14.10 -37.92
N CYS A 55 -47.49 -13.55 -38.73
CA CYS A 55 -47.82 -12.47 -39.65
C CYS A 55 -46.91 -12.50 -40.90
N ILE A 56 -47.55 -12.30 -42.04
CA ILE A 56 -47.06 -12.43 -43.41
C ILE A 56 -46.35 -11.14 -43.82
N ALA A 57 -45.11 -11.22 -44.31
CA ALA A 57 -44.53 -10.29 -45.28
C ALA A 57 -43.27 -10.90 -45.93
N PRO A 58 -43.15 -10.97 -47.27
CA PRO A 58 -41.92 -11.37 -47.91
C PRO A 58 -41.04 -10.13 -48.14
N ARG A 59 -39.89 -10.07 -47.48
CA ARG A 59 -38.77 -9.26 -47.97
C ARG A 59 -37.55 -10.16 -48.05
N VAL A 60 -37.17 -10.46 -49.28
CA VAL A 60 -35.86 -10.99 -49.64
C VAL A 60 -34.82 -10.01 -49.09
N CYS A 61 -34.04 -10.46 -48.10
CA CYS A 61 -32.82 -9.80 -47.68
C CYS A 61 -31.80 -10.91 -47.44
N SER A 62 -30.77 -10.90 -48.27
CA SER A 62 -29.63 -11.81 -48.25
C SER A 62 -29.02 -11.88 -46.86
N LYS A 63 -29.23 -12.99 -46.15
CA LYS A 63 -28.51 -13.30 -44.91
C LYS A 63 -27.07 -13.66 -45.25
N GLN A 64 -26.19 -12.66 -45.37
CA GLN A 64 -24.78 -12.87 -45.08
C GLN A 64 -24.65 -13.08 -43.57
N LEU A 65 -24.74 -14.34 -43.14
CA LEU A 65 -24.29 -14.74 -41.82
C LEU A 65 -22.77 -14.59 -41.79
N LYS A 66 -22.29 -13.41 -41.41
CA LYS A 66 -20.94 -13.28 -40.86
C LYS A 66 -20.97 -14.04 -39.54
N VAL A 67 -20.54 -15.30 -39.57
CA VAL A 67 -20.22 -16.09 -38.38
C VAL A 67 -19.01 -15.42 -37.74
N GLY A 68 -19.27 -14.44 -36.87
CA GLY A 68 -18.27 -13.93 -35.96
C GLY A 68 -17.91 -15.05 -34.99
N ILE A 69 -16.70 -15.58 -35.11
CA ILE A 69 -16.15 -16.52 -34.14
C ILE A 69 -15.85 -15.70 -32.88
N HIS A 70 -16.86 -15.50 -32.04
CA HIS A 70 -16.65 -14.95 -30.71
C HIS A 70 -16.21 -16.10 -29.82
N THR A 71 -14.92 -16.14 -29.48
CA THR A 71 -14.45 -16.97 -28.36
C THR A 71 -15.03 -16.38 -27.08
N SER A 72 -16.14 -16.92 -26.58
CA SER A 72 -16.62 -16.56 -25.24
C SER A 72 -15.52 -16.84 -24.23
N ILE A 73 -15.13 -15.85 -23.44
CA ILE A 73 -14.13 -16.01 -22.38
C ILE A 73 -14.64 -17.09 -21.43
N LYS A 74 -13.84 -18.14 -21.21
CA LYS A 74 -14.16 -19.17 -20.21
C LYS A 74 -14.26 -18.50 -18.84
N GLN A 75 -15.41 -18.60 -18.19
CA GLN A 75 -15.61 -18.16 -16.81
C GLN A 75 -15.46 -19.39 -15.93
N ASN A 76 -14.31 -19.53 -15.27
CA ASN A 76 -14.05 -20.68 -14.41
C ASN A 76 -14.63 -20.48 -12.99
N GLY A 77 -15.23 -19.31 -12.73
CA GLY A 77 -15.93 -19.01 -11.49
C GLY A 77 -14.98 -19.09 -10.28
N LEU A 78 -15.36 -19.90 -9.29
CA LEU A 78 -14.56 -20.11 -8.07
C LEU A 78 -13.24 -20.85 -8.34
N MET A 79 -13.14 -21.58 -9.46
CA MET A 79 -11.90 -22.32 -9.77
C MET A 79 -10.75 -21.38 -10.12
N GLU A 80 -10.99 -20.09 -10.40
CA GLU A 80 -9.91 -19.09 -10.62
C GLU A 80 -9.14 -18.73 -9.35
N PHE A 81 -9.62 -19.11 -8.16
CA PHE A 81 -8.90 -18.94 -6.90
C PHE A 81 -7.93 -20.08 -6.58
N PHE A 82 -7.94 -21.14 -7.38
CA PHE A 82 -7.05 -22.27 -7.22
C PHE A 82 -6.10 -22.36 -8.41
N ASP A 83 -4.90 -22.87 -8.18
CA ASP A 83 -3.96 -23.15 -9.27
C ASP A 83 -4.52 -24.30 -10.13
N ASP A 84 -3.98 -24.44 -11.33
CA ASP A 84 -4.35 -25.52 -12.23
C ASP A 84 -4.22 -26.87 -11.52
N GLU A 85 -5.19 -27.77 -11.72
CA GLU A 85 -5.24 -29.09 -11.07
C GLU A 85 -3.95 -29.91 -11.28
N LYS A 86 -3.23 -29.64 -12.37
CA LYS A 86 -1.95 -30.27 -12.70
C LYS A 86 -0.80 -29.85 -11.79
N ASN A 87 -0.87 -28.65 -11.22
CA ASN A 87 0.17 -28.07 -10.37
C ASN A 87 0.00 -28.48 -8.89
N TRP A 88 -1.07 -29.19 -8.55
CA TRP A 88 -1.36 -29.59 -7.18
C TRP A 88 -0.36 -30.64 -6.69
N GLY A 89 0.30 -30.36 -5.57
CA GLY A 89 1.31 -31.26 -4.98
C GLY A 89 2.70 -31.17 -5.63
N GLU A 90 2.89 -30.32 -6.64
CA GLU A 90 4.21 -30.09 -7.22
C GLU A 90 5.02 -29.10 -6.36
N ASN A 91 6.21 -29.53 -5.93
CA ASN A 91 7.12 -28.69 -5.13
C ASN A 91 7.84 -27.61 -5.96
N ARG A 92 7.84 -27.68 -7.29
CA ARG A 92 8.62 -26.78 -8.16
C ARG A 92 7.82 -26.36 -9.39
N ILE A 93 6.97 -25.35 -9.22
CA ILE A 93 6.24 -24.73 -10.33
C ILE A 93 7.16 -23.76 -11.06
N LYS A 94 7.38 -23.97 -12.36
CA LYS A 94 8.17 -23.08 -13.22
C LYS A 94 7.39 -21.79 -13.48
N VAL A 95 7.92 -20.66 -13.01
CA VAL A 95 7.31 -19.34 -13.21
C VAL A 95 8.25 -18.42 -13.98
N GLY A 96 7.66 -17.50 -14.74
CA GLY A 96 8.41 -16.47 -15.46
C GLY A 96 9.00 -15.39 -14.54
N ARG A 97 9.64 -14.39 -15.14
CA ARG A 97 10.10 -13.18 -14.43
C ARG A 97 8.96 -12.17 -14.22
N SER A 98 9.19 -11.21 -13.33
CA SER A 98 8.33 -10.04 -13.16
C SER A 98 8.35 -9.09 -14.38
N TRP A 99 7.28 -8.31 -14.52
CA TRP A 99 7.15 -7.28 -15.55
C TRP A 99 8.05 -6.08 -15.24
N LYS A 100 8.87 -5.68 -16.21
CA LYS A 100 9.77 -4.52 -16.09
C LYS A 100 9.04 -3.24 -16.49
N LYS A 101 9.38 -2.11 -15.85
CA LYS A 101 8.79 -0.79 -16.14
C LYS A 101 8.90 -0.41 -17.62
N ASP A 102 10.03 -0.68 -18.27
CA ASP A 102 10.27 -0.32 -19.67
C ASP A 102 9.31 -1.04 -20.63
N GLU A 103 8.94 -2.27 -20.33
CA GLU A 103 8.01 -3.07 -21.14
C GLU A 103 6.58 -2.58 -20.98
N LEU A 104 6.21 -2.21 -19.74
CA LEU A 104 4.90 -1.67 -19.42
C LEU A 104 4.71 -0.27 -20.04
N ARG A 105 5.78 0.51 -20.19
CA ARG A 105 5.74 1.82 -20.88
C ARG A 105 5.38 1.70 -22.36
N LEU A 106 5.69 0.59 -23.01
CA LEU A 106 5.36 0.33 -24.41
C LEU A 106 3.90 -0.12 -24.61
N LYS A 107 3.17 -0.46 -23.55
CA LYS A 107 1.78 -0.96 -23.63
C LYS A 107 0.75 0.15 -23.55
N SER A 108 -0.39 -0.06 -24.20
CA SER A 108 -1.56 0.83 -24.14
C SER A 108 -2.17 0.85 -22.73
N ASN A 109 -2.91 1.90 -22.37
CA ASN A 109 -3.60 1.96 -21.07
C ASN A 109 -4.67 0.86 -20.94
N GLU A 110 -5.32 0.49 -22.03
CA GLU A 110 -6.31 -0.60 -22.05
C GLU A 110 -5.66 -1.95 -21.73
N ASP A 111 -4.47 -2.22 -22.29
CA ASP A 111 -3.75 -3.46 -22.02
C ASP A 111 -3.19 -3.49 -20.61
N LEU A 112 -2.71 -2.36 -20.07
CA LEU A 112 -2.29 -2.28 -18.67
C LEU A 112 -3.47 -2.54 -17.73
N HIS A 113 -4.66 -2.02 -18.04
CA HIS A 113 -5.86 -2.28 -17.26
C HIS A 113 -6.24 -3.76 -17.28
N LYS A 114 -6.21 -4.41 -18.45
CA LYS A 114 -6.43 -5.87 -18.54
C LYS A 114 -5.38 -6.66 -17.77
N LEU A 115 -4.10 -6.29 -17.91
CA LEU A 115 -2.98 -6.93 -17.23
C LEU A 115 -3.10 -6.82 -15.71
N TRP A 116 -3.55 -5.67 -15.19
CA TRP A 116 -3.80 -5.50 -13.76
C TRP A 116 -4.76 -6.55 -13.21
N TYR A 117 -5.86 -6.84 -13.91
CA TYR A 117 -6.82 -7.87 -13.48
C TYR A 117 -6.25 -9.29 -13.60
N ILE A 118 -5.43 -9.57 -14.61
CA ILE A 118 -4.75 -10.86 -14.71
C ILE A 118 -3.82 -11.07 -13.50
N LEU A 119 -3.01 -10.07 -13.17
CA LEU A 119 -2.11 -10.10 -12.00
C LEU A 119 -2.89 -10.15 -10.68
N LEU A 120 -4.03 -9.46 -10.59
CA LEU A 120 -4.87 -9.46 -9.40
C LEU A 120 -5.47 -10.84 -9.13
N LYS A 121 -5.95 -11.53 -10.17
CA LYS A 121 -6.47 -12.90 -10.04
C LYS A 121 -5.39 -13.87 -9.60
N GLU A 122 -4.22 -13.77 -10.22
CA GLU A 122 -3.03 -14.52 -9.84
C GLU A 122 -2.65 -14.26 -8.36
N LYS A 123 -2.59 -12.99 -7.93
CA LYS A 123 -2.31 -12.62 -6.53
C LYS A 123 -3.33 -13.24 -5.57
N ASN A 124 -4.61 -13.16 -5.89
CA ASN A 124 -5.67 -13.72 -5.05
C ASN A 124 -5.57 -15.25 -4.95
N MET A 125 -5.32 -15.93 -6.07
CA MET A 125 -5.10 -17.38 -6.10
C MET A 125 -3.92 -17.79 -5.21
N LEU A 126 -2.80 -17.06 -5.30
CA LEU A 126 -1.63 -17.35 -4.47
C LEU A 126 -1.86 -17.07 -2.98
N LEU A 127 -2.62 -16.03 -2.63
CA LEU A 127 -2.97 -15.75 -1.24
C LEU A 127 -3.88 -16.82 -0.65
N THR A 128 -4.83 -17.35 -1.44
CA THR A 128 -5.64 -18.51 -1.03
C THR A 128 -4.76 -19.73 -0.77
N MET A 129 -3.85 -20.04 -1.69
CA MET A 129 -2.92 -21.16 -1.52
C MET A 129 -1.97 -20.97 -0.33
N GLU A 130 -1.44 -19.76 -0.12
CA GLU A 130 -0.57 -19.46 1.01
C GLU A 130 -1.30 -19.64 2.35
N HIS A 131 -2.56 -19.19 2.40
CA HIS A 131 -3.41 -19.36 3.58
C HIS A 131 -3.68 -20.83 3.88
N GLU A 132 -4.00 -21.63 2.86
CA GLU A 132 -4.20 -23.08 2.98
C GLU A 132 -2.94 -23.82 3.44
N CYS A 133 -1.77 -23.51 2.86
CA CYS A 133 -0.49 -24.08 3.30
C CYS A 133 -0.20 -23.75 4.77
N LYS A 134 -0.43 -22.49 5.18
CA LYS A 134 -0.30 -22.07 6.59
C LYS A 134 -1.26 -22.83 7.49
N HIS A 135 -2.51 -23.05 7.05
CA HIS A 135 -3.51 -23.81 7.81
C HIS A 135 -3.14 -25.29 7.96
N LYS A 136 -2.56 -25.90 6.93
CA LYS A 136 -2.11 -27.30 6.93
C LYS A 136 -0.71 -27.49 7.54
N PHE A 137 -0.05 -26.40 7.93
CA PHE A 137 1.35 -26.39 8.38
C PHE A 137 2.33 -26.97 7.35
N GLU A 138 2.06 -26.71 6.07
CA GLU A 138 2.88 -27.13 4.93
C GLU A 138 3.72 -25.95 4.40
N TYR A 139 4.85 -26.28 3.77
CA TYR A 139 5.67 -25.28 3.08
C TYR A 139 5.00 -24.84 1.77
N PHE A 140 5.04 -23.55 1.50
CA PHE A 140 4.53 -23.01 0.25
C PHE A 140 5.46 -23.39 -0.93
N PRO A 141 4.95 -24.00 -2.01
CA PRO A 141 5.79 -24.56 -3.08
C PRO A 141 6.70 -23.55 -3.80
N ASN A 142 6.29 -22.28 -3.92
CA ASN A 142 7.10 -21.26 -4.60
C ASN A 142 6.78 -19.83 -4.14
N PRO A 143 7.32 -19.37 -2.99
CA PRO A 143 6.98 -18.06 -2.40
C PRO A 143 7.41 -16.89 -3.28
N GLU A 144 8.48 -17.05 -4.08
CA GLU A 144 8.95 -16.02 -5.01
C GLU A 144 7.90 -15.62 -6.04
N ARG A 145 6.93 -16.50 -6.35
CA ARG A 145 5.83 -16.20 -7.28
C ARG A 145 5.00 -15.02 -6.78
N ILE A 146 4.78 -14.94 -5.46
CA ILE A 146 4.06 -13.83 -4.82
C ILE A 146 4.85 -12.53 -5.00
N ASP A 147 6.14 -12.56 -4.68
CA ASP A 147 7.03 -11.38 -4.80
C ASP A 147 7.09 -10.87 -6.24
N LYS A 148 7.19 -11.78 -7.23
CA LYS A 148 7.23 -11.42 -8.66
C LYS A 148 5.93 -10.76 -9.13
N VAL A 149 4.78 -11.23 -8.65
CA VAL A 149 3.47 -10.64 -8.95
C VAL A 149 3.33 -9.28 -8.30
N GLU A 150 3.73 -9.15 -7.04
CA GLU A 150 3.69 -7.88 -6.30
C GLU A 150 4.60 -6.83 -6.94
N GLU A 151 5.83 -7.19 -7.30
CA GLU A 151 6.75 -6.32 -8.03
C GLU A 151 6.15 -5.88 -9.38
N SER A 152 5.51 -6.80 -10.11
CA SER A 152 4.85 -6.48 -11.38
C SER A 152 3.69 -5.50 -11.19
N MET A 153 2.90 -5.66 -10.12
CA MET A 153 1.80 -4.75 -9.80
C MET A 153 2.31 -3.36 -9.39
N GLU A 154 3.37 -3.27 -8.57
CA GLU A 154 3.99 -2.00 -8.19
C GLU A 154 4.58 -1.27 -9.40
N ASN A 155 5.25 -2.02 -10.30
CA ASN A 155 5.79 -1.47 -11.55
C ASN A 155 4.68 -0.93 -12.45
N LEU A 156 3.55 -1.64 -12.58
CA LEU A 156 2.39 -1.20 -13.34
C LEU A 156 1.79 0.08 -12.74
N GLU A 157 1.54 0.10 -11.43
CA GLU A 157 1.03 1.28 -10.75
C GLU A 157 1.97 2.49 -10.92
N THR A 158 3.27 2.27 -10.84
CA THR A 158 4.28 3.31 -11.05
C THR A 158 4.20 3.90 -12.45
N VAL A 159 4.11 3.07 -13.49
CA VAL A 159 4.00 3.55 -14.89
C VAL A 159 2.71 4.33 -15.12
N VAL A 160 1.59 3.87 -14.58
CA VAL A 160 0.31 4.60 -14.67
C VAL A 160 0.39 5.94 -13.92
N ARG A 161 1.01 5.96 -12.74
CA ARG A 161 1.23 7.19 -11.96
C ARG A 161 2.16 8.17 -12.69
N GLU A 162 3.23 7.68 -13.33
CA GLU A 162 4.13 8.47 -14.19
C GLU A 162 3.35 9.15 -15.33
N ARG A 163 2.51 8.40 -16.05
CA ARG A 163 1.67 8.91 -17.14
C ARG A 163 0.69 9.98 -16.66
N ASN A 164 -0.04 9.70 -15.58
CA ASN A 164 -0.99 10.66 -15.01
C ASN A 164 -0.28 11.94 -14.57
N LYS A 165 0.85 11.82 -13.88
CA LYS A 165 1.64 12.98 -13.45
C LYS A 165 2.13 13.81 -14.63
N ALA A 166 2.56 13.18 -15.73
CA ALA A 166 2.98 13.88 -16.92
C ALA A 166 1.81 14.66 -17.55
N TYR A 167 0.64 14.02 -17.67
CA TYR A 167 -0.58 14.65 -18.18
C TYR A 167 -0.99 15.87 -17.36
N TYR A 168 -1.18 15.72 -16.04
CA TYR A 168 -1.61 16.84 -15.18
C TYR A 168 -0.58 17.97 -15.13
N LYS A 169 0.71 17.66 -15.27
CA LYS A 169 1.76 18.68 -15.29
C LYS A 169 1.70 19.52 -16.56
N LEU A 170 1.24 18.97 -17.68
CA LEU A 170 1.04 19.71 -18.93
C LEU A 170 -0.26 20.51 -18.91
N GLU A 171 -1.36 19.91 -18.45
CA GLU A 171 -2.69 20.55 -18.45
C GLU A 171 -2.84 21.63 -17.37
N THR A 172 -2.41 21.34 -16.14
CA THR A 172 -2.66 22.19 -14.96
C THR A 172 -1.36 22.72 -14.34
N GLY A 173 -0.21 22.12 -14.65
CA GLY A 173 1.06 22.41 -13.97
C GLY A 173 1.24 21.66 -12.64
N GLU A 174 0.23 20.92 -12.20
CA GLU A 174 0.22 20.14 -10.96
C GLU A 174 0.43 18.64 -11.21
N HIS A 175 0.59 17.84 -10.15
CA HIS A 175 0.98 16.42 -10.26
C HIS A 175 -0.22 15.45 -10.20
N GLY A 176 -1.45 15.94 -10.13
CA GLY A 176 -2.69 15.13 -10.09
C GLY A 176 -2.87 14.27 -8.83
N GLU A 177 -1.88 14.23 -7.94
CA GLU A 177 -1.99 13.53 -6.66
C GLU A 177 -2.80 14.35 -5.66
N ARG A 178 -3.22 13.69 -4.58
CA ARG A 178 -3.97 14.33 -3.49
C ARG A 178 -3.24 15.57 -2.95
N PRO A 179 -3.88 16.74 -2.95
CA PRO A 179 -3.21 17.99 -2.65
C PRO A 179 -2.77 18.02 -1.17
N THR A 180 -1.52 18.40 -0.95
CA THR A 180 -0.84 18.32 0.34
C THR A 180 -0.21 19.66 0.68
N ARG A 181 -0.33 20.08 1.94
CA ARG A 181 0.32 21.30 2.46
C ARG A 181 1.18 21.01 3.68
N ILE A 182 2.28 21.74 3.85
CA ILE A 182 3.11 21.66 5.05
C ILE A 182 2.42 22.46 6.15
N VAL A 183 2.09 21.81 7.25
CA VAL A 183 1.40 22.43 8.39
C VAL A 183 2.13 22.04 9.67
N ARG A 184 2.03 22.85 10.72
CA ARG A 184 2.60 22.52 12.02
C ARG A 184 1.54 21.85 12.89
N ASN A 185 1.92 20.77 13.56
CA ASN A 185 1.06 20.11 14.53
C ASN A 185 0.99 20.92 15.84
N GLN A 186 0.21 20.46 16.82
CA GLN A 186 0.06 21.11 18.12
C GLN A 186 1.37 21.21 18.92
N ILE A 187 2.35 20.36 18.62
CA ILE A 187 3.70 20.34 19.23
C ILE A 187 4.69 21.23 18.42
N GLY A 188 4.22 21.87 17.33
CA GLY A 188 5.01 22.76 16.49
C GLY A 188 5.94 22.10 15.48
N LEU A 189 5.86 20.78 15.31
CA LEU A 189 6.61 20.05 14.29
C LEU A 189 5.89 20.14 12.93
N PRO A 190 6.62 20.40 11.83
CA PRO A 190 6.04 20.40 10.50
C PRO A 190 5.67 18.97 10.08
N PHE A 191 4.48 18.81 9.53
CA PHE A 191 4.01 17.56 8.94
C PHE A 191 3.27 17.86 7.62
N ARG A 192 3.21 16.85 6.75
CA ARG A 192 2.52 16.93 5.46
C ARG A 192 1.04 16.63 5.69
N TYR A 193 0.20 17.66 5.67
CA TYR A 193 -1.25 17.52 5.79
C TYR A 193 -1.87 17.21 4.42
N LYS A 194 -2.45 16.00 4.29
CA LYS A 194 -3.16 15.54 3.08
C LYS A 194 -4.60 16.03 3.13
N MET A 195 -4.99 16.95 2.24
CA MET A 195 -6.34 17.54 2.26
C MET A 195 -7.40 16.52 1.80
N THR A 196 -8.56 16.53 2.44
CA THR A 196 -9.73 15.71 2.07
C THR A 196 -10.80 16.58 1.42
N GLU A 197 -11.63 15.96 0.60
CA GLU A 197 -12.84 16.57 0.08
C GLU A 197 -13.88 16.76 1.18
N HIS A 198 -14.60 17.87 1.13
CA HIS A 198 -15.65 18.22 2.08
C HIS A 198 -16.82 18.84 1.34
N ILE A 199 -18.04 18.44 1.72
CA ILE A 199 -19.28 18.99 1.15
C ILE A 199 -19.48 20.45 1.62
N ILE A 200 -19.11 20.73 2.88
CA ILE A 200 -19.32 22.02 3.54
C ILE A 200 -17.98 22.79 3.60
N PRO A 201 -17.97 24.13 3.37
CA PRO A 201 -16.78 24.95 3.54
C PRO A 201 -16.12 24.81 4.91
N LYS A 202 -14.78 24.99 4.96
CA LYS A 202 -13.96 24.76 6.17
C LYS A 202 -14.41 25.58 7.39
N PHE A 203 -14.84 26.82 7.17
CA PHE A 203 -15.27 27.71 8.25
C PHE A 203 -16.66 27.36 8.81
N MET A 204 -17.45 26.54 8.10
CA MET A 204 -18.74 26.03 8.58
C MET A 204 -18.60 24.63 9.20
N ASN A 205 -17.61 23.84 8.77
CA ASN A 205 -17.40 22.47 9.26
C ASN A 205 -16.77 22.42 10.68
N GLU A 206 -17.59 22.32 11.72
CA GLU A 206 -17.16 22.27 13.12
C GLU A 206 -16.29 21.06 13.44
N LYS A 207 -16.72 19.86 13.03
CA LYS A 207 -15.99 18.61 13.25
C LYS A 207 -14.58 18.68 12.67
N TRP A 208 -14.44 19.28 11.48
CA TRP A 208 -13.13 19.50 10.88
C TRP A 208 -12.29 20.49 11.69
N ARG A 209 -12.84 21.62 12.14
CA ARG A 209 -12.11 22.62 12.93
C ARG A 209 -11.62 22.06 14.27
N GLN A 210 -12.44 21.25 14.95
CA GLN A 210 -12.10 20.61 16.22
C GLN A 210 -10.92 19.64 16.06
N ASN A 211 -10.91 18.83 15.00
CA ASN A 211 -9.88 17.82 14.79
C ASN A 211 -8.60 18.38 14.15
N ASN A 212 -8.70 19.43 13.34
CA ASN A 212 -7.60 19.96 12.53
C ASN A 212 -7.02 21.26 13.09
N ILE A 213 -6.55 21.18 14.33
CA ILE A 213 -5.86 22.28 15.02
C ILE A 213 -4.43 22.40 14.48
N HIS A 214 -4.23 23.41 13.65
CA HIS A 214 -3.00 23.66 12.88
C HIS A 214 -2.13 24.79 13.45
N TYR A 215 -2.39 25.21 14.68
CA TYR A 215 -1.61 26.20 15.40
C TYR A 215 -0.96 25.55 16.62
N TYR A 216 0.14 26.16 17.07
CA TYR A 216 0.86 25.75 18.26
C TYR A 216 1.40 27.00 18.94
N GLY A 217 1.62 26.92 20.24
CA GLY A 217 2.07 28.06 21.02
C GLY A 217 2.37 27.65 22.46
N GLY A 218 2.70 28.64 23.28
CA GLY A 218 3.02 28.43 24.69
C GLY A 218 4.48 28.07 24.94
N TYR A 219 4.92 28.36 26.16
CA TYR A 219 6.30 28.19 26.61
C TYR A 219 6.75 26.72 26.56
N ALA A 220 5.88 25.78 26.95
CA ALA A 220 6.20 24.35 26.94
C ALA A 220 6.57 23.84 25.54
N VAL A 221 5.80 24.24 24.51
CA VAL A 221 6.07 23.85 23.12
C VAL A 221 7.35 24.50 22.61
N GLN A 222 7.58 25.78 22.91
CA GLN A 222 8.82 26.46 22.53
C GLN A 222 10.06 25.81 23.17
N LYS A 223 9.98 25.48 24.47
CA LYS A 223 11.03 24.75 25.20
C LYS A 223 11.28 23.38 24.58
N PHE A 224 10.22 22.64 24.24
CA PHE A 224 10.33 21.36 23.54
C PHE A 224 11.05 21.52 22.19
N LEU A 225 10.64 22.48 21.36
CA LEU A 225 11.25 22.72 20.05
C LEU A 225 12.73 23.09 20.16
N ARG A 226 13.11 23.87 21.17
CA ARG A 226 14.51 24.18 21.47
C ARG A 226 15.30 22.91 21.79
N LEU A 227 14.86 22.14 22.78
CA LEU A 227 15.53 20.89 23.18
C LEU A 227 15.58 19.87 22.03
N TYR A 228 14.54 19.82 21.21
CA TYR A 228 14.50 18.97 20.02
C TYR A 228 15.55 19.38 18.98
N ARG A 229 15.72 20.68 18.72
CA ARG A 229 16.78 21.19 17.84
C ARG A 229 18.18 20.91 18.40
N GLU A 230 18.38 21.10 19.69
CA GLU A 230 19.64 20.75 20.39
C GLU A 230 19.94 19.26 20.25
N LYS A 231 18.95 18.37 20.44
CA LYS A 231 19.08 16.93 20.23
C LYS A 231 19.45 16.58 18.79
N LEU A 232 18.78 17.19 17.80
CA LEU A 232 19.10 16.99 16.38
C LEU A 232 20.50 17.49 16.02
N PHE A 233 20.94 18.60 16.62
CA PHE A 233 22.28 19.13 16.44
C PHE A 233 23.33 18.18 17.02
N ILE A 234 23.12 17.69 18.24
CA ILE A 234 24.01 16.70 18.88
C ILE A 234 24.08 15.43 18.04
N ARG A 235 22.95 14.92 17.53
CA ARG A 235 22.92 13.73 16.66
C ARG A 235 23.73 13.95 15.38
N ARG A 236 23.52 15.07 14.68
CA ARG A 236 24.28 15.44 13.47
C ARG A 236 25.77 15.59 13.75
N ARG A 237 26.13 16.25 14.85
CA ARG A 237 27.54 16.39 15.27
C ARG A 237 28.18 15.05 15.59
N ARG A 238 27.52 14.17 16.35
CA ARG A 238 28.00 12.81 16.63
C ARG A 238 28.18 11.98 15.36
N HIS A 239 27.25 12.05 14.42
CA HIS A 239 27.35 11.35 13.13
C HIS A 239 28.56 11.85 12.31
N ARG A 240 28.75 13.17 12.19
CA ARG A 240 29.93 13.74 11.52
C ARG A 240 31.23 13.30 12.19
N ASN A 241 31.30 13.33 13.52
CA ASN A 241 32.47 12.87 14.27
C ASN A 241 32.73 11.38 14.06
N TYR A 242 31.67 10.56 14.03
CA TYR A 242 31.78 9.13 13.73
C TYR A 242 32.30 8.90 12.31
N ASN A 243 31.71 9.53 11.29
CA ASN A 243 32.17 9.42 9.91
C ASN A 243 33.63 9.86 9.77
N GLN A 244 34.00 10.98 10.40
CA GLN A 244 35.37 11.48 10.41
C GLN A 244 36.33 10.48 11.08
N MET A 245 35.94 9.88 12.21
CA MET A 245 36.71 8.83 12.88
C MET A 245 36.83 7.58 12.01
N GLN A 246 35.76 7.16 11.31
CA GLN A 246 35.81 6.02 10.38
C GLN A 246 36.80 6.28 9.24
N VAL A 247 36.76 7.47 8.62
CA VAL A 247 37.71 7.88 7.59
C VAL A 247 39.15 7.89 8.13
N GLN A 248 39.38 8.43 9.34
CA GLN A 248 40.70 8.40 9.98
C GLN A 248 41.21 6.97 10.17
N LEU A 249 40.36 6.06 10.68
CA LEU A 249 40.70 4.66 10.88
C LEU A 249 41.02 3.94 9.56
N LEU A 250 40.27 4.23 8.50
CA LEU A 250 40.47 3.65 7.18
C LEU A 250 41.80 4.11 6.58
N LEU A 251 42.10 5.41 6.58
CA LEU A 251 43.37 5.95 6.10
C LEU A 251 44.57 5.45 6.93
N ARG A 252 44.38 5.30 8.24
CA ARG A 252 45.42 4.78 9.15
C ARG A 252 45.67 3.29 8.98
N ARG A 253 44.71 2.52 8.44
CA ARG A 253 44.86 1.08 8.20
C ARG A 253 45.31 0.80 6.77
N PHE A 254 44.82 1.59 5.83
CA PHE A 254 45.01 1.45 4.40
C PHE A 254 45.45 2.82 3.82
N PRO A 255 46.76 3.06 3.71
CA PRO A 255 47.28 4.36 3.31
C PRO A 255 47.11 4.62 1.80
N ASN A 256 47.06 3.55 1.00
CA ASN A 256 46.90 3.58 -0.46
C ASN A 256 45.42 3.42 -0.89
N MET A 257 44.48 3.80 -0.02
CA MET A 257 43.04 3.69 -0.31
C MET A 257 42.60 4.73 -1.34
N ASP A 258 41.70 4.35 -2.23
CA ASP A 258 41.09 5.26 -3.19
C ASP A 258 40.29 6.37 -2.47
N ILE A 259 40.72 7.61 -2.70
CA ILE A 259 40.17 8.81 -2.07
C ILE A 259 38.81 9.16 -2.68
N GLU A 260 38.59 8.84 -3.96
CA GLU A 260 37.34 9.15 -4.65
C GLU A 260 36.19 8.28 -4.15
N ALA A 261 36.42 6.97 -4.02
CA ALA A 261 35.47 6.05 -3.39
C ALA A 261 35.14 6.47 -1.94
N LEU A 262 36.13 6.94 -1.18
CA LEU A 262 35.94 7.39 0.20
C LEU A 262 35.09 8.67 0.28
N LYS A 263 35.27 9.60 -0.67
CA LYS A 263 34.48 10.85 -0.78
C LYS A 263 33.04 10.56 -1.13
N SER A 264 32.81 9.63 -2.05
CA SER A 264 31.47 9.16 -2.43
C SER A 264 30.72 8.57 -1.23
N LYS A 265 31.41 7.75 -0.43
CA LYS A 265 30.82 7.11 0.76
C LYS A 265 30.60 8.05 1.94
N TYR A 266 31.50 9.01 2.16
CA TYR A 266 31.45 9.95 3.29
C TYR A 266 31.46 11.41 2.81
N PRO A 267 30.37 11.90 2.19
CA PRO A 267 30.32 13.24 1.59
C PRO A 267 30.41 14.38 2.62
N ASP A 268 30.05 14.12 3.88
CA ASP A 268 30.06 15.10 4.97
C ASP A 268 31.47 15.43 5.51
N VAL A 269 32.47 14.62 5.18
CA VAL A 269 33.81 14.68 5.77
C VAL A 269 34.80 15.30 4.79
N ASP A 270 35.49 16.35 5.23
CA ASP A 270 36.59 16.96 4.50
C ASP A 270 37.84 16.05 4.55
N LEU A 271 38.08 15.32 3.46
CA LEU A 271 39.15 14.32 3.37
C LEU A 271 40.54 14.93 3.37
N GLU A 272 40.73 16.10 2.74
CA GLU A 272 42.03 16.77 2.70
C GLU A 272 42.46 17.18 4.10
N LYS A 273 41.51 17.69 4.89
CA LYS A 273 41.73 18.00 6.29
C LYS A 273 42.01 16.74 7.11
N VAL A 274 41.29 15.65 6.85
CA VAL A 274 41.46 14.41 7.59
C VAL A 274 42.80 13.73 7.32
N LYS A 275 43.30 13.75 6.08
CA LYS A 275 44.60 13.19 5.68
C LYS A 275 45.79 13.88 6.37
N LYS A 276 45.63 15.18 6.70
CA LYS A 276 46.64 15.96 7.41
C LYS A 276 46.73 15.65 8.90
N TYR A 277 45.74 14.98 9.48
CA TYR A 277 45.79 14.64 10.90
C TYR A 277 46.82 13.54 11.18
N HIS A 278 47.63 13.74 12.21
CA HIS A 278 48.57 12.70 12.65
C HIS A 278 47.87 11.36 12.95
N ARG A 279 46.62 11.40 13.44
CA ARG A 279 45.81 10.19 13.73
C ARG A 279 45.40 9.38 12.49
N SER A 280 45.40 9.97 11.30
CA SER A 280 45.10 9.26 10.05
C SER A 280 46.37 8.73 9.36
N GLN A 281 47.54 9.19 9.78
CA GLN A 281 48.82 8.67 9.33
C GLN A 281 49.15 7.42 10.15
N GLY A 282 49.15 6.25 9.52
CA GLY A 282 49.64 5.03 10.16
C GLY A 282 51.16 5.04 10.27
N HIS A 283 51.70 4.26 11.21
CA HIS A 283 53.14 4.04 11.32
C HIS A 283 53.55 2.99 10.28
N TYR A 284 53.83 3.46 9.06
CA TYR A 284 54.31 2.60 7.98
C TYR A 284 55.80 2.82 7.80
N VAL A 285 56.58 1.75 7.93
CA VAL A 285 57.99 1.75 7.52
C VAL A 285 58.00 1.62 6.00
N PRO A 286 58.60 2.57 5.25
CA PRO A 286 58.76 2.40 3.81
C PRO A 286 59.60 1.14 3.55
N GLN A 287 59.10 0.26 2.68
CA GLN A 287 59.86 -0.86 2.12
C GLN A 287 60.78 -0.35 1.01
#